data_AF-A0A6L6E6X4-F1
#
_entry.id   AF-A0A6L6E6X4-F1
#
_cell.length_a   1.000
_cell.length_b   1.000
_cell.length_c   1.000
_cell.angle_alpha   90.00
_cell.angle_beta   90.00
_cell.angle_gamma   90.00
#
_symmetry.space_group_name_H-M   'P 1'
#
loop_
_entity.id
_entity.type
_entity.pdbx_description
1 polymer ?
#
loop_
_entity_poly.entity_id
_entity_poly.type
_entity_poly.pdbx_seq_one_letter_code
_entity_poly.pdbx_strand_id
1 'polypeptide(L)' 'MFTGIIAELGTITATEKTGDSVRVTVRAPKAVAKAGHGDSIAISGVCLTVLAQTDDSFTADVMGQTITMSN' A
#
# COMPACT_ATOMS: atom_id res chain seq x y z
N MET A 1 -3.22 -0.30 -13.43
CA MET A 1 -4.66 -0.41 -13.78
C MET A 1 -5.24 -1.61 -13.04
N PHE A 2 -6.41 -1.47 -12.41
CA PHE A 2 -7.00 -2.49 -11.54
C PHE A 2 -8.40 -2.89 -12.01
N THR A 3 -8.80 -4.14 -11.78
CA THR A 3 -10.12 -4.66 -12.18
C THR A 3 -11.23 -4.35 -11.18
N GLY A 4 -10.88 -3.96 -9.95
CA GLY A 4 -11.83 -3.79 -8.84
C GLY A 4 -12.18 -5.09 -8.09
N ILE A 5 -11.64 -6.25 -8.51
CA ILE A 5 -11.80 -7.51 -7.78
C ILE A 5 -10.76 -7.56 -6.65
N ILE A 6 -11.23 -7.54 -5.40
CA ILE A 6 -10.35 -7.55 -4.23
C ILE A 6 -9.70 -8.93 -4.06
N ALA A 7 -8.37 -8.96 -4.03
CA ALA A 7 -7.60 -10.20 -3.89
C ALA A 7 -7.58 -10.72 -2.44
N GLU A 8 -7.48 -9.82 -1.46
CA GLU A 8 -7.52 -10.13 -0.03
C GLU A 8 -7.80 -8.88 0.81
N LEU A 9 -8.00 -9.09 2.11
CA LEU A 9 -7.96 -8.04 3.12
C LEU A 9 -6.56 -8.00 3.75
N GLY A 10 -5.93 -6.82 3.71
CA GLY A 10 -4.66 -6.56 4.40
C GLY A 10 -4.87 -5.93 5.78
N THR A 11 -3.79 -5.83 6.56
CA THR A 11 -3.78 -5.11 7.85
C THR A 11 -2.65 -4.10 7.85
N ILE A 12 -2.95 -2.84 8.19
CA ILE A 12 -1.92 -1.83 8.43
C ILE A 12 -1.22 -2.19 9.75
N THR A 13 0.09 -2.42 9.69
CA THR A 13 0.91 -2.80 10.86
C THR A 13 1.75 -1.67 11.40
N ALA A 14 2.06 -0.65 10.57
CA ALA A 14 2.77 0.54 10.98
C ALA A 14 2.42 1.75 10.10
N THR A 15 2.50 2.94 10.68
CA THR A 15 2.41 4.22 9.96
C THR A 15 3.47 5.18 10.50
N GLU A 16 4.17 5.85 9.60
CA GLU A 16 5.26 6.78 9.92
C GLU A 16 5.10 8.06 9.11
N LYS A 17 5.17 9.22 9.76
CA LYS A 17 5.07 10.50 9.06
C LYS A 17 6.41 10.85 8.40
N THR A 18 6.38 11.13 7.11
CA THR A 18 7.55 11.44 6.27
C THR A 18 7.33 12.76 5.54
N GLY A 19 7.64 13.88 6.19
CA GLY A 19 7.35 15.21 5.65
C GLY A 19 5.85 15.45 5.49
N ASP A 20 5.40 15.69 4.25
CA ASP A 20 3.98 15.84 3.86
C ASP A 20 3.38 14.53 3.33
N SER A 21 3.94 13.39 3.73
CA SER A 21 3.43 12.06 3.40
C SER A 21 3.40 11.17 4.65
N VAL A 22 2.73 10.04 4.54
CA VAL A 22 2.76 8.96 5.52
C VAL A 22 3.26 7.71 4.82
N ARG A 23 4.34 7.12 5.35
CA ARG A 23 4.76 5.78 5.01
C ARG A 23 3.87 4.79 5.75
N VAL A 24 3.20 3.92 5.01
CA VAL A 24 2.36 2.86 5.57
C VAL A 24 3.02 1.51 5.35
N THR A 25 2.98 0.64 6.36
CA THR A 25 3.35 -0.77 6.23
C THR A 25 2.08 -1.61 6.32
N VAL A 26 1.88 -2.46 5.32
CA VAL A 26 0.65 -3.26 5.20
C VAL A 26 1.02 -4.73 5.05
N ARG A 27 0.52 -5.55 5.96
CA ARG A 27 0.60 -7.01 5.90
C ARG A 27 -0.49 -7.55 4.97
N ALA A 28 -0.09 -8.15 3.86
CA ALA A 28 -0.96 -8.67 2.80
C ALA A 28 -0.21 -9.77 2.00
N PRO A 29 -0.17 -11.01 2.52
CA PRO A 29 0.69 -12.05 1.95
C PRO A 29 0.35 -12.42 0.50
N LYS A 30 -0.93 -12.44 0.11
CA LYS A 30 -1.32 -12.81 -1.27
C LYS A 30 -1.01 -11.71 -2.27
N ALA A 31 -1.15 -10.46 -1.87
CA ALA A 31 -0.86 -9.29 -2.68
C ALA A 31 0.64 -9.13 -2.90
N VAL A 32 1.43 -9.30 -1.84
CA VAL A 32 2.89 -9.16 -1.87
C VAL A 32 3.56 -10.31 -2.62
N ALA A 33 3.01 -11.53 -2.57
CA ALA A 33 3.56 -12.69 -3.28
C ALA A 33 3.73 -12.51 -4.81
N LYS A 34 3.09 -11.49 -5.40
CA LYS A 34 3.18 -11.17 -6.83
C LYS A 34 3.66 -9.75 -7.12
N ALA A 35 4.14 -9.02 -6.10
CA ALA A 35 4.53 -7.63 -6.22
C ALA A 35 5.98 -7.41 -5.78
N GLY A 36 6.74 -6.66 -6.58
CA GLY A 36 8.08 -6.20 -6.26
C GLY A 36 8.16 -4.68 -6.09
N HIS A 37 9.37 -4.19 -5.85
CA HIS A 37 9.65 -2.75 -5.79
C HIS A 37 9.21 -2.05 -7.10
N GLY A 38 8.48 -0.95 -6.97
CA GLY A 38 7.95 -0.18 -8.10
C GLY A 38 6.61 -0.68 -8.65
N ASP A 39 6.16 -1.88 -8.28
CA ASP A 39 4.82 -2.35 -8.63
C ASP A 39 3.74 -1.59 -7.88
N SER A 40 2.50 -1.71 -8.35
CA SER A 40 1.35 -1.03 -7.77
C SER A 40 0.41 -1.99 -7.08
N ILE A 41 0.10 -1.71 -5.81
CA ILE A 41 -0.94 -2.41 -5.04
C ILE A 41 -2.03 -1.38 -4.70
N ALA A 42 -3.29 -1.73 -5.00
CA ALA A 42 -4.42 -0.90 -4.62
C ALA A 42 -4.92 -1.26 -3.22
N ILE A 43 -4.98 -0.28 -2.31
CA ILE A 43 -5.58 -0.42 -0.98
C ILE A 43 -6.83 0.46 -0.92
N SER A 44 -8.00 -0.15 -0.67
CA SER A 44 -9.28 0.58 -0.62
C SER A 44 -9.52 1.47 -1.84
N GLY A 45 -9.06 1.06 -3.02
CA GLY A 45 -9.17 1.81 -4.28
C GLY A 45 -8.04 2.82 -4.54
N VAL A 46 -7.16 3.09 -3.58
CA VAL A 46 -6.00 3.97 -3.75
C VAL A 46 -4.82 3.18 -4.30
N CYS A 47 -4.31 3.59 -5.46
CA CYS A 47 -3.13 3.00 -6.08
C CYS A 47 -1.86 3.44 -5.33
N LEU A 48 -1.14 2.49 -4.74
CA LEU A 48 0.11 2.75 -4.02
C LEU A 48 1.29 2.01 -4.64
N THR A 49 2.42 2.69 -4.75
CA THR A 49 3.66 2.11 -5.28
C THR A 49 4.46 1.44 -4.17
N VAL A 50 4.86 0.19 -4.39
CA VAL A 50 5.67 -0.58 -3.44
C VAL A 50 7.08 0.01 -3.35
N LEU A 51 7.48 0.45 -2.16
CA LEU A 51 8.83 0.93 -1.86
C LEU A 51 9.75 -0.18 -1.36
N ALA A 52 9.22 -1.06 -0.53
CA ALA A 52 9.92 -2.23 0.01
C ALA A 52 8.89 -3.30 0.36
N GLN A 53 9.33 -4.56 0.41
CA GLN A 53 8.47 -5.69 0.74
C GLN A 53 9.24 -6.82 1.44
N THR A 54 8.55 -7.53 2.33
CA THR A 54 8.94 -8.82 2.90
C THR A 54 8.12 -9.93 2.24
N ASP A 55 8.20 -11.16 2.75
CA ASP A 55 7.36 -12.27 2.26
C ASP A 55 5.85 -12.05 2.50
N ASP A 56 5.49 -11.19 3.46
CA ASP A 56 4.09 -11.02 3.90
C ASP A 56 3.62 -9.57 4.03
N SER A 57 4.48 -8.59 3.79
CA SER A 57 4.17 -7.17 3.96
C SER A 57 4.85 -6.29 2.92
N PHE A 58 4.32 -5.09 2.70
CA PHE A 58 4.95 -4.06 1.88
C PHE A 58 4.81 -2.68 2.50
N THR A 59 5.68 -1.77 2.08
CA THR A 59 5.63 -0.36 2.45
C THR A 59 5.32 0.51 1.24
N ALA A 60 4.54 1.56 1.43
CA ALA A 60 4.29 2.58 0.43
C ALA A 60 4.18 3.97 1.07
N ASP A 61 4.52 5.02 0.33
CA ASP A 61 4.30 6.41 0.76
C ASP A 61 2.96 6.91 0.20
N VAL A 62 2.17 7.53 1.07
CA VAL A 62 0.89 8.15 0.74
C VAL A 62 0.98 9.65 1.00
N MET A 63 0.79 10.45 -0.04
CA MET A 63 0.85 11.92 0.08
C MET A 63 -0.31 12.45 0.93
N GLY A 64 -0.07 13.55 1.66
CA GLY A 64 -1.07 14.21 2.51
C GLY A 64 -2.36 14.56 1.77
N GLN A 65 -2.25 14.99 0.51
CA GLN A 65 -3.42 15.24 -0.35
C GLN A 65 -4.24 13.96 -0.58
N THR A 66 -3.59 12.82 -0.85
CA THR A 66 -4.29 11.54 -1.06
C THR A 66 -5.00 11.08 0.21
N ILE A 67 -4.36 11.23 1.38
CA ILE A 67 -4.97 10.94 2.69
C ILE A 67 -6.20 11.83 2.91
N THR A 68 -6.13 13.09 2.55
CA THR A 68 -7.24 14.05 2.74
C THR A 68 -8.40 13.79 1.79
N MET A 69 -8.11 13.30 0.57
CA MET A 69 -9.11 13.12 -0.49
C MET A 69 -9.68 11.70 -0.57
N SER A 70 -9.12 10.74 0.18
CA SER A 70 -9.52 9.32 0.16
C SER A 70 -10.14 8.92 1.50
N ASN A 71 -10.86 7.79 1.50
CA ASN A 71 -11.56 7.24 2.67
C ASN A 71 -10.63 6.64 3.72
#